data_AF-A0A822DRX1-F1
#
_entry.id   AF-A0A822DRX1-F1
#
_cell.length_a   1.000
_cell.length_b   1.000
_cell.length_c   1.000
_cell.angle_alpha   90.00
_cell.angle_beta   90.00
_cell.angle_gamma   90.00
#
_symmetry.space_group_name_H-M   'P 1'
#
loop_
_entity.id
_entity.type
_entity.pdbx_description
1 polymer ?
#
loop_
_entity_poly.entity_id
_entity_poly.type
_entity_poly.pdbx_seq_one_letter_code
_entity_poly.pdbx_strand_id
1 'polypeptide(L)' 'SSNLLVQNDDSGGNSQFQFTINLQAGTTYFLVVTTYSPNVAAAFSVVVSGPASVAFGSMSTTSIATTG' A
#
# COMPACT_ATOMS: atom_id res chain seq x y z
N SER A 1 17.49 -9.45 1.73
CA SER A 1 16.41 -9.61 0.73
C SER A 1 15.37 -8.54 1.00
N SER A 2 14.90 -7.85 -0.05
CA SER A 2 13.86 -6.83 0.09
C SER A 2 12.54 -7.42 -0.43
N ASN A 3 11.48 -7.36 0.37
CA ASN A 3 10.12 -7.75 -0.03
C ASN A 3 9.39 -6.59 -0.75
N LEU A 4 10.07 -5.47 -1.02
CA LEU A 4 9.52 -4.32 -1.70
C LEU A 4 9.44 -4.57 -3.21
N LEU A 5 8.25 -4.47 -3.78
CA LEU A 5 8.02 -4.57 -5.22
C LEU A 5 8.06 -3.19 -5.90
N VAL A 6 7.42 -2.19 -5.30
CA VAL A 6 7.31 -0.83 -5.81
C VAL A 6 6.97 0.14 -4.68
N GLN A 7 7.38 1.40 -4.82
CA GLN A 7 6.98 2.51 -3.95
C GLN A 7 6.91 3.81 -4.76
N ASN A 8 6.04 4.72 -4.34
CA ASN A 8 5.93 6.06 -4.91
C ASN A 8 5.23 6.97 -3.89
N ASP A 9 5.50 8.27 -3.95
CA ASP A 9 4.92 9.27 -3.03
C ASP A 9 4.20 10.40 -3.77
N ASP A 10 4.76 10.93 -4.87
CA ASP A 10 4.34 12.23 -5.43
C ASP A 10 4.16 12.29 -6.96
N SER A 11 4.43 11.21 -7.70
CA SER A 11 4.45 11.26 -9.18
C SER A 11 3.07 11.21 -9.87
N GLY A 12 1.98 11.02 -9.13
CA GLY A 12 0.61 10.93 -9.65
C GLY A 12 -0.08 12.28 -9.90
N GLY A 13 0.62 13.40 -9.64
CA GLY A 13 0.04 14.73 -9.63
C GLY A 13 -0.65 15.05 -8.29
N ASN A 14 -0.76 16.34 -7.95
CA ASN A 14 -1.29 16.80 -6.65
C ASN A 14 -0.64 16.10 -5.43
N SER A 15 0.65 15.75 -5.53
CA SER A 15 1.39 15.02 -4.50
C SER A 15 0.75 13.67 -4.11
N GLN A 16 0.13 12.99 -5.07
CA GLN A 16 -0.41 11.65 -4.89
C GLN A 16 0.57 10.60 -5.43
N PHE A 17 0.63 9.44 -4.78
CA PHE A 17 1.38 8.32 -5.33
C PHE A 17 0.66 7.72 -6.55
N GLN A 18 1.44 7.25 -7.52
CA GLN A 18 0.93 6.48 -8.65
C GLN A 18 2.00 5.51 -9.15
N PHE A 19 1.62 4.27 -9.47
CA PHE A 19 2.51 3.31 -10.11
C PHE A 19 1.71 2.25 -10.88
N THR A 20 2.38 1.55 -11.79
CA THR A 20 1.85 0.39 -12.51
C THR A 20 2.81 -0.77 -12.34
N ILE A 21 2.30 -1.94 -11.95
CA ILE A 21 3.08 -3.17 -11.75
C ILE A 21 2.32 -4.40 -12.27
N ASN A 22 3.07 -5.43 -12.67
CA ASN A 22 2.49 -6.72 -13.00
C ASN A 22 2.43 -7.60 -11.74
N LEU A 23 1.23 -8.05 -11.39
CA LEU A 23 0.99 -8.95 -10.25
C LEU A 23 0.55 -10.33 -10.74
N GLN A 24 0.93 -11.38 -10.02
CA GLN A 24 0.49 -12.74 -10.30
C GLN A 24 -0.91 -12.97 -9.74
N ALA A 25 -1.83 -13.44 -10.59
CA ALA A 25 -3.19 -13.80 -10.16
C ALA A 25 -3.17 -14.90 -9.09
N GLY A 26 -4.10 -14.82 -8.13
CA GLY A 26 -4.20 -15.79 -7.03
C GLY A 26 -3.15 -15.62 -5.92
N THR A 27 -2.34 -14.56 -5.97
CA THR A 27 -1.34 -14.23 -4.95
C THR A 27 -1.80 -13.04 -4.10
N THR A 28 -1.60 -13.14 -2.78
CA THR A 28 -1.88 -12.03 -1.86
C THR A 28 -0.66 -11.13 -1.74
N TYR A 29 -0.86 -9.82 -1.92
CA TYR A 29 0.16 -8.79 -1.75
C TYR A 29 -0.25 -7.80 -0.66
N PHE A 30 0.74 -7.13 -0.06
CA PHE A 30 0.51 -6.08 0.92
C PHE A 30 0.74 -4.71 0.29
N LEU A 31 -0.29 -3.88 0.31
CA LEU A 31 -0.18 -2.46 0.02
C LEU A 31 -0.12 -1.69 1.34
N VAL A 32 0.98 -0.98 1.56
CA VAL A 32 1.13 -0.08 2.71
C VAL A 32 0.91 1.35 2.20
N VAL A 33 -0.10 2.02 2.74
CA VAL A 33 -0.38 3.44 2.45
C VAL A 33 -0.15 4.23 3.74
N THR A 34 0.70 5.23 3.66
CA THR A 34 1.07 6.09 4.79
C THR A 34 1.28 7.52 4.32
N THR A 35 1.42 8.44 5.27
CA THR A 35 1.82 9.83 5.03
C THR A 35 3.35 9.94 4.84
N TYR A 36 3.80 10.92 4.06
CA TYR A 36 5.23 11.24 3.89
C TYR A 36 5.88 11.64 5.22
N SER A 37 5.20 12.51 5.98
CA SER A 37 5.70 12.99 7.28
C SER A 37 5.37 11.99 8.40
N PRO A 38 6.31 11.75 9.33
CA PRO A 38 6.05 10.88 10.47
C PRO A 38 4.97 11.45 11.38
N ASN A 39 4.26 10.57 12.09
CA ASN A 39 3.23 10.90 13.10
C ASN A 39 2.01 11.67 12.54
N VAL A 40 1.70 11.53 11.26
CA VAL A 40 0.50 12.10 10.65
C VAL A 40 -0.50 10.99 10.32
N ALA A 41 -1.71 11.10 10.86
CA ALA A 41 -2.84 10.24 10.49
C ALA A 41 -3.74 10.98 9.51
N ALA A 42 -4.11 10.32 8.42
CA ALA A 42 -4.99 10.86 7.38
C ALA A 42 -5.86 9.74 6.79
N ALA A 43 -7.00 10.13 6.23
CA ALA A 43 -7.82 9.21 5.46
C ALA A 43 -7.27 9.09 4.03
N PHE A 44 -7.33 7.88 3.46
CA PHE A 44 -6.90 7.59 2.10
C PHE A 44 -8.04 6.96 1.30
N SER A 45 -8.09 7.26 0.01
CA SER A 45 -8.88 6.52 -0.98
C SER A 45 -7.92 5.97 -2.02
N VAL A 46 -7.99 4.66 -2.28
CA VAL A 46 -7.12 3.98 -3.24
C VAL A 46 -7.98 3.45 -4.36
N VAL A 47 -7.59 3.78 -5.59
CA VAL A 47 -8.22 3.26 -6.81
C VAL A 47 -7.22 2.34 -7.51
N VAL A 48 -7.66 1.14 -7.84
CA VAL A 48 -6.91 0.17 -8.63
C VAL A 48 -7.69 -0.16 -9.88
N SER A 49 -6.97 -0.28 -11.00
CA SER A 49 -7.49 -0.76 -12.27
C SER A 49 -6.52 -1.77 -12.88
N GLY A 50 -7.05 -2.68 -13.67
CA GLY A 50 -6.29 -3.74 -14.31
C GLY A 50 -7.19 -4.71 -15.06
N PRO A 51 -6.60 -5.68 -15.77
CA PRO A 51 -7.36 -6.67 -16.54
C PRO A 51 -8.16 -7.65 -15.68
N ALA A 52 -7.90 -7.71 -14.37
CA ALA A 52 -8.60 -8.56 -13.41
C ALA A 52 -9.03 -7.75 -12.17
N SER A 53 -10.06 -8.22 -11.48
CA SER A 53 -10.55 -7.61 -10.24
C SER A 53 -9.55 -7.79 -9.10
N VAL A 54 -9.34 -6.73 -8.32
CA VAL A 54 -8.57 -6.76 -7.09
C VAL A 54 -9.52 -6.59 -5.91
N ALA A 55 -9.45 -7.49 -4.94
CA ALA A 55 -10.20 -7.40 -3.70
C ALA A 55 -9.29 -6.83 -2.60
N PHE A 56 -9.71 -5.73 -1.99
CA PHE A 56 -9.03 -5.17 -0.81
C PHE A 56 -9.57 -5.81 0.46
N GLY A 57 -8.67 -6.38 1.26
CA GLY A 57 -8.92 -6.73 2.66
C GLY A 57 -8.08 -5.83 3.56
N SER A 58 -8.67 -5.27 4.61
CA SER A 58 -7.89 -4.57 5.64
C SER A 58 -7.16 -5.60 6.50
N MET A 59 -5.84 -5.50 6.62
CA MET A 59 -5.09 -6.24 7.62
C MET A 59 -4.86 -5.32 8.81
N SER A 60 -5.42 -5.67 9.96
CA SER A 60 -5.03 -5.05 11.23
C SER A 60 -3.60 -5.47 11.54
N THR A 61 -2.67 -4.51 11.62
CA THR A 61 -1.36 -4.78 12.20
C THR A 61 -1.56 -5.01 13.68
N THR A 62 -1.60 -6.26 14.12
CA THR A 62 -1.48 -6.56 15.55
C THR A 62 -0.09 -6.13 15.96
N SER A 63 0.02 -5.04 16.71
CA SER A 63 1.24 -4.70 17.43
C SER A 63 1.60 -5.90 18.30
N ILE A 64 2.71 -6.58 18.00
CA ILE A 64 3.30 -7.54 18.93
C ILE A 64 3.74 -6.68 20.11
N ALA A 65 2.94 -6.67 21.18
CA ALA A 65 3.35 -6.09 22.44
C ALA A 65 4.48 -6.96 22.99
N THR A 66 5.73 -6.59 22.69
CA THR A 66 6.88 -7.13 23.40
C THR A 66 6.88 -6.50 24.79
N THR A 67 6.24 -7.13 25.77
CA THR A 67 6.51 -6.86 27.18
C THR A 67 7.93 -7.31 27.48
N GLY A 68 8.78 -6.37 27.92
CA GLY A 68 10.13 -6.61 28.42
C GLY A 68 10.15 -7.20 29.82
#